data_AF-A0A0G9MRK2-F1
#
_entry.id   AF-A0A0G9MRK2-F1
#
_cell.length_a   1.000
_cell.length_b   1.000
_cell.length_c   1.000
_cell.angle_alpha   90.00
_cell.angle_beta   90.00
_cell.angle_gamma   90.00
#
_symmetry.space_group_name_H-M   'P 1'
#
loop_
_entity.id
_entity.type
_entity.pdbx_description
1 polymer ?
#
loop_
_entity_poly.entity_id
_entity_poly.type
_entity_poly.pdbx_seq_one_letter_code
_entity_poly.pdbx_strand_id
1 'polypeptide(L)'
;MLTASLLLALTAAPQTPCTVTDGDTIRCGEERVRVTGIDAPETRACRQGRRCVEGDGAASTRAMEALVDGAELTFVRLGQDRYGRTLAVVYANGVNVACVQLAARQACYVERWDDRRLVAADCPALAASRAVS
;
A
#
# COMPACT_ATOMS: atom_id res chain seq x y z
N MET A 1 -25.57 44.72 -14.59
CA MET A 1 -25.72 43.33 -14.11
C MET A 1 -24.33 42.84 -13.75
N LEU A 2 -23.92 42.94 -12.48
CA LEU A 2 -22.63 42.39 -12.03
C LEU A 2 -22.88 40.93 -11.62
N THR A 3 -22.38 39.99 -12.43
CA THR A 3 -22.31 38.58 -12.04
C THR A 3 -21.15 38.40 -11.06
N ALA A 4 -21.47 38.16 -9.79
CA ALA A 4 -20.47 37.74 -8.81
C ALA A 4 -20.08 36.29 -9.10
N SER A 5 -18.90 36.08 -9.69
CA SER A 5 -18.30 34.76 -9.84
C SER A 5 -17.81 34.27 -8.48
N LEU A 6 -18.54 33.34 -7.88
CA LEU A 6 -18.16 32.64 -6.66
C LEU A 6 -17.03 31.66 -7.02
N LEU A 7 -15.77 32.05 -6.81
CA LEU A 7 -14.66 31.11 -6.82
C LEU A 7 -14.75 30.22 -5.58
N LEU A 8 -15.22 28.99 -5.78
CA LEU A 8 -15.18 27.94 -4.77
C LEU A 8 -13.72 27.46 -4.64
N ALA A 9 -12.97 28.02 -3.69
CA ALA A 9 -11.66 27.51 -3.35
C ALA A 9 -11.84 26.13 -2.69
N LEU A 10 -11.50 25.05 -3.40
CA LEU A 10 -11.41 23.72 -2.80
C LEU A 10 -10.24 23.73 -1.81
N THR A 11 -10.53 23.90 -0.53
CA THR A 11 -9.56 23.65 0.52
C THR A 11 -9.37 22.14 0.64
N ALA A 12 -8.26 21.62 0.12
CA ALA A 12 -7.86 20.25 0.39
C ALA A 12 -7.73 20.07 1.92
N ALA A 13 -8.44 19.10 2.48
CA ALA A 13 -8.32 18.79 3.90
C ALA A 13 -6.86 18.37 4.20
N PRO A 14 -6.29 18.78 5.33
CA PRO A 14 -4.94 18.36 5.70
C PRO A 14 -4.89 16.84 5.77
N GLN A 15 -4.03 16.23 4.94
CA GLN A 15 -3.81 14.80 5.01
C GLN A 15 -3.09 14.49 6.31
N THR A 16 -3.60 13.50 7.05
CA THR A 16 -2.88 12.99 8.22
C THR A 16 -1.53 12.46 7.75
N PRO A 17 -0.40 12.90 8.34
CA PRO A 17 0.90 12.41 7.93
C PRO A 17 0.95 10.90 8.10
N CYS A 18 1.47 10.23 7.08
CA CYS A 18 1.64 8.80 7.07
C CYS A 18 3.11 8.44 7.18
N THR A 19 3.41 7.37 7.91
CA THR A 19 4.74 6.76 8.02
C THR A 19 4.66 5.29 7.61
N VAL A 20 5.79 4.73 7.22
CA VAL A 20 5.89 3.32 6.86
C VAL A 20 6.30 2.52 8.10
N THR A 21 5.62 1.40 8.34
CA THR A 21 5.98 0.45 9.40
C THR A 21 6.88 -0.66 8.86
N ASP A 22 6.53 -1.21 7.70
CA ASP A 22 7.29 -2.23 6.96
C ASP A 22 6.86 -2.23 5.48
N GLY A 23 7.38 -3.17 4.68
CA GLY A 23 7.18 -3.25 3.23
C GLY A 23 5.73 -3.45 2.75
N ASP A 24 4.78 -3.70 3.65
CA ASP A 24 3.36 -3.79 3.30
C ASP A 24 2.41 -3.13 4.32
N THR A 25 2.94 -2.40 5.31
CA THR A 25 2.15 -1.72 6.34
C THR A 25 2.50 -0.23 6.44
N ILE A 26 1.48 0.62 6.30
CA ILE A 26 1.55 2.08 6.46
C ILE A 26 0.78 2.48 7.72
N ARG A 27 1.17 3.56 8.38
CA ARG A 27 0.48 4.14 9.53
C ARG A 27 0.16 5.61 9.27
N CYS A 28 -1.10 6.00 9.39
CA CYS A 28 -1.55 7.38 9.25
C CYS A 28 -2.24 7.81 10.55
N GLY A 29 -1.52 8.55 11.40
CA GLY A 29 -1.98 8.84 12.77
C GLY A 29 -2.16 7.55 13.60
N GLU A 30 -3.39 7.25 13.99
CA GLU A 30 -3.74 6.02 14.72
C GLU A 30 -4.09 4.85 13.80
N GLU A 31 -4.44 5.13 12.54
CA GLU A 31 -4.83 4.09 11.58
C GLU A 31 -3.61 3.30 11.13
N ARG A 32 -3.69 1.97 11.26
CA ARG A 32 -2.72 1.03 10.69
C ARG A 32 -3.32 0.43 9.43
N VAL A 33 -2.68 0.63 8.30
CA VAL A 33 -3.14 0.20 6.99
C VAL A 33 -2.25 -0.95 6.52
N ARG A 34 -2.85 -2.12 6.24
CA ARG A 34 -2.20 -3.22 5.54
C ARG A 34 -2.52 -3.08 4.05
N VAL A 35 -1.48 -2.92 3.24
CA VAL A 35 -1.59 -2.90 1.78
C VAL A 35 -2.05 -4.30 1.32
N THR A 36 -3.16 -4.34 0.60
CA THR A 36 -3.77 -5.57 0.09
C THR A 36 -3.03 -6.09 -1.16
N GLY A 37 -3.23 -7.37 -1.47
CA GLY A 37 -2.69 -8.02 -2.67
C GLY A 37 -1.20 -8.36 -2.66
N ILE A 38 -0.44 -7.97 -1.63
CA ILE A 38 0.99 -8.28 -1.50
C ILE A 38 1.39 -8.84 -0.14
N ASP A 39 2.50 -9.56 -0.08
CA ASP A 39 3.24 -9.90 1.14
C ASP A 39 4.69 -9.45 0.99
N ALA A 40 5.19 -8.66 1.93
CA ALA A 40 6.59 -8.23 1.95
C ALA A 40 7.45 -9.22 2.77
N PRO A 41 8.77 -9.32 2.50
CA PRO A 41 9.70 -10.02 3.39
C PRO A 41 9.65 -9.43 4.80
N GLU A 42 9.70 -10.30 5.81
CA GLU A 42 9.65 -9.87 7.21
C GLU A 42 10.92 -9.08 7.59
N THR A 43 10.76 -8.02 8.38
CA THR A 43 11.90 -7.25 8.94
C THR A 43 12.54 -7.94 10.14
N ARG A 44 11.90 -8.98 10.67
CA ARG A 44 12.35 -9.80 11.80
C ARG A 44 12.32 -11.27 11.41
N ALA A 45 12.74 -12.14 12.33
CA ALA A 45 12.71 -13.58 12.12
C ALA A 45 11.31 -14.06 11.70
N CYS A 46 11.24 -14.84 10.63
CA CYS A 46 10.00 -15.45 10.17
C CYS A 46 9.40 -16.31 11.28
N ARG A 47 8.12 -16.09 11.58
CA ARG A 47 7.42 -16.83 12.64
C ARG A 47 7.41 -18.32 12.34
N GLN A 48 7.73 -19.15 13.34
CA GLN A 48 7.64 -20.60 13.23
C GLN A 48 6.27 -21.05 12.71
N GLY A 49 6.27 -21.89 11.67
CA GLY A 49 5.06 -22.39 11.02
C GLY A 49 4.43 -21.45 9.98
N ARG A 50 4.98 -20.25 9.75
CA ARG A 50 4.64 -19.40 8.60
C ARG A 50 5.63 -19.66 7.47
N ARG A 51 5.13 -19.73 6.24
CA ARG A 51 5.96 -19.55 5.04
C ARG A 51 6.02 -18.05 4.76
N CYS A 52 7.10 -17.40 5.14
CA CYS A 52 7.31 -15.98 4.84
C CYS A 52 7.88 -15.82 3.44
N VAL A 53 7.70 -14.64 2.88
CA VAL A 53 8.37 -14.24 1.64
C VAL A 53 9.88 -14.13 1.91
N GLU A 54 10.69 -14.75 1.05
CA GLU A 54 12.14 -14.58 1.08
C GLU A 54 12.53 -13.19 0.58
N GLY A 55 13.56 -12.59 1.19
CA GLY A 55 14.10 -11.31 0.77
C GLY A 55 14.61 -10.45 1.92
N ASP A 56 15.03 -9.23 1.59
CA ASP A 56 15.46 -8.22 2.57
C ASP A 56 14.26 -7.34 2.96
N GLY A 57 13.69 -7.60 4.14
CA GLY A 57 12.56 -6.82 4.65
C GLY A 57 12.90 -5.35 4.90
N ALA A 58 14.17 -5.03 5.21
CA ALA A 58 14.61 -3.64 5.36
C ALA A 58 14.69 -2.93 4.00
N ALA A 59 15.13 -3.63 2.94
CA ALA A 59 15.07 -3.09 1.58
C ALA A 59 13.62 -2.85 1.13
N SER A 60 12.71 -3.77 1.42
CA SER A 60 11.28 -3.62 1.10
C SER A 60 10.64 -2.44 1.84
N THR A 61 11.00 -2.25 3.11
CA THR A 61 10.58 -1.11 3.93
C THR A 61 11.09 0.21 3.34
N ARG A 62 12.39 0.30 3.01
CA ARG A 62 12.97 1.50 2.37
C ARG A 62 12.32 1.82 1.02
N ALA A 63 11.98 0.78 0.24
CA ALA A 63 11.26 0.97 -1.02
C ALA A 63 9.86 1.55 -0.79
N MET A 64 9.15 1.12 0.26
CA MET A 64 7.84 1.71 0.62
C MET A 64 8.00 3.14 1.13
N GLU A 65 9.01 3.42 1.95
CA GLU A 65 9.32 4.77 2.45
C GLU A 65 9.52 5.75 1.30
N ALA A 66 10.33 5.37 0.29
CA ALA A 66 10.59 6.19 -0.88
C ALA A 66 9.33 6.48 -1.73
N LEU A 67 8.29 5.65 -1.64
CA LEU A 67 7.02 5.87 -2.33
C LEU A 67 6.06 6.76 -1.53
N VAL A 68 6.10 6.64 -0.21
CA VAL A 68 5.18 7.34 0.70
C VAL A 68 5.68 8.74 1.05
N ASP A 69 6.99 8.93 1.15
CA ASP A 69 7.58 10.21 1.56
C ASP A 69 7.20 11.35 0.60
N GLY A 70 6.57 12.39 1.14
CA GLY A 70 6.09 13.54 0.39
C GLY A 70 4.98 13.28 -0.63
N ALA A 71 4.45 12.06 -0.73
CA ALA A 71 3.43 11.70 -1.72
C ALA A 71 2.01 12.04 -1.25
N GLU A 72 1.16 12.40 -2.22
CA GLU A 72 -0.28 12.47 -2.01
C GLU A 72 -0.85 11.05 -1.93
N LEU A 73 -1.33 10.63 -0.76
CA LEU A 73 -1.84 9.28 -0.56
C LEU A 73 -3.36 9.20 -0.72
N THR A 74 -3.81 8.24 -1.52
CA THR A 74 -5.23 7.87 -1.63
C THR A 74 -5.43 6.41 -1.24
N PHE A 75 -6.54 6.15 -0.55
CA PHE A 75 -6.82 4.85 0.06
C PHE A 75 -8.18 4.34 -0.39
N VAL A 76 -8.21 3.15 -1.00
CA VAL A 76 -9.43 2.38 -1.20
C VAL A 76 -9.53 1.38 -0.05
N ARG A 77 -10.29 1.74 0.99
CA ARG A 77 -10.48 0.92 2.18
C ARG A 77 -11.48 -0.20 1.91
N LEU A 78 -11.08 -1.44 2.20
CA LEU A 78 -11.80 -2.67 1.87
C LEU A 78 -12.31 -3.43 3.10
N GLY A 79 -11.90 -3.01 4.30
CA GLY A 79 -12.37 -3.58 5.56
C GLY A 79 -11.31 -3.48 6.64
N GLN A 80 -11.40 -4.37 7.63
CA GLN A 80 -10.40 -4.50 8.70
C GLN A 80 -10.06 -5.98 8.89
N ASP A 81 -8.80 -6.24 9.24
CA ASP A 81 -8.40 -7.58 9.68
C ASP A 81 -8.70 -7.82 11.17
N ARG A 82 -8.50 -9.05 11.64
CA ARG A 82 -8.76 -9.45 13.03
C ARG A 82 -7.89 -8.72 14.08
N TYR A 83 -6.86 -8.00 13.65
CA TYR A 83 -5.98 -7.22 14.51
C TYR A 83 -6.33 -5.74 14.50
N GLY A 84 -7.41 -5.35 13.83
CA GLY A 84 -7.88 -3.97 13.72
C GLY A 84 -7.09 -3.13 12.72
N ARG A 85 -6.29 -3.73 11.82
CA ARG A 85 -5.68 -2.98 10.72
C ARG A 85 -6.70 -2.78 9.62
N THR A 86 -6.77 -1.57 9.07
CA THR A 86 -7.50 -1.31 7.83
C THR A 86 -6.84 -2.09 6.69
N LEU A 87 -7.63 -2.85 5.94
CA LEU A 87 -7.21 -3.45 4.67
C LEU A 87 -7.48 -2.42 3.56
N ALA A 88 -6.47 -2.03 2.78
CA ALA A 88 -6.67 -1.07 1.70
C ALA A 88 -5.71 -1.27 0.53
N VAL A 89 -6.18 -0.88 -0.65
CA VAL A 89 -5.28 -0.52 -1.75
C VAL A 89 -4.85 0.92 -1.54
N VAL A 90 -3.55 1.17 -1.66
CA VAL A 90 -2.96 2.49 -1.44
C VAL A 90 -2.31 2.98 -2.74
N TYR A 91 -2.56 4.24 -3.05
CA TYR A 91 -1.98 4.93 -4.18
C TYR A 91 -1.14 6.08 -3.68
N ALA A 92 0.09 6.20 -4.18
CA ALA A 92 0.97 7.34 -3.96
C ALA A 92 1.06 8.15 -5.25
N ASN A 93 0.61 9.41 -5.24
CA ASN A 93 0.52 10.26 -6.43
C ASN A 93 -0.22 9.57 -7.60
N GLY A 94 -1.29 8.82 -7.28
CA GLY A 94 -2.08 8.06 -8.25
C GLY A 94 -1.48 6.73 -8.71
N VAL A 95 -0.29 6.34 -8.23
CA VAL A 95 0.35 5.07 -8.57
C VAL A 95 0.10 4.04 -7.47
N ASN A 96 -0.38 2.85 -7.83
CA ASN A 96 -0.63 1.76 -6.87
C ASN A 96 0.69 1.27 -6.24
N VAL A 97 0.85 1.45 -4.93
CA VAL A 97 2.12 1.14 -4.23
C VAL A 97 2.43 -0.36 -4.24
N ALA A 98 1.40 -1.22 -4.26
CA ALA A 98 1.58 -2.65 -4.35
C ALA A 98 2.21 -3.04 -5.69
N CYS A 99 1.77 -2.41 -6.78
CA CYS A 99 2.37 -2.63 -8.11
C CYS A 99 3.84 -2.20 -8.16
N VAL A 100 4.21 -1.11 -7.50
CA VAL A 100 5.62 -0.67 -7.46
C VAL A 100 6.47 -1.63 -6.64
N GLN A 101 5.97 -2.10 -5.49
CA GLN A 101 6.62 -3.14 -4.67
C GLN A 101 6.86 -4.43 -5.46
N LEU A 102 5.87 -4.87 -6.25
CA LEU A 102 5.98 -6.04 -7.12
C LEU A 102 7.03 -5.84 -8.23
N ALA A 103 6.99 -4.70 -8.92
CA ALA A 103 7.96 -4.38 -9.98
C ALA A 103 9.39 -4.32 -9.44
N ALA A 104 9.59 -3.80 -8.24
CA ALA A 104 10.88 -3.74 -7.57
C ALA A 104 11.33 -5.08 -6.95
N ARG A 105 10.49 -6.13 -7.04
CA ARG A 105 10.70 -7.44 -6.39
C ARG A 105 10.91 -7.32 -4.88
N GLN A 106 10.23 -6.36 -4.27
CA GLN A 106 10.28 -6.09 -2.84
C GLN A 106 9.05 -6.66 -2.10
N ALA A 107 8.08 -7.21 -2.83
CA ALA A 107 6.97 -8.00 -2.29
C ALA A 107 6.56 -9.10 -3.27
N CYS A 108 5.83 -10.11 -2.78
CA CYS A 108 5.18 -11.13 -3.59
C CYS A 108 3.69 -10.83 -3.72
N TYR A 109 3.11 -11.11 -4.89
CA TYR A 109 1.66 -11.00 -5.08
C TYR A 109 0.94 -12.15 -4.38
N VAL A 110 -0.15 -11.84 -3.68
CA VAL A 110 -0.98 -12.82 -2.97
C VAL A 110 -2.44 -12.63 -3.36
N GLU A 111 -2.90 -13.43 -4.32
CA GLU A 111 -4.23 -13.30 -4.93
C GLU A 111 -5.38 -13.31 -3.93
N ARG A 112 -5.32 -14.20 -2.92
CA ARG A 112 -6.35 -14.28 -1.87
C ARG A 112 -6.45 -13.03 -0.98
N TRP A 113 -5.50 -12.10 -1.09
CA TRP A 113 -5.48 -10.83 -0.37
C TRP A 113 -5.74 -9.64 -1.29
N ASP A 114 -5.88 -9.85 -2.61
CA ASP A 114 -6.23 -8.80 -3.56
C ASP A 114 -7.77 -8.70 -3.67
N ASP A 115 -8.37 -8.14 -2.63
CA ASP A 115 -9.82 -7.97 -2.54
C ASP A 115 -10.34 -7.18 -3.75
N ARG A 116 -11.37 -7.73 -4.40
CA ARG A 116 -11.95 -7.22 -5.66
C ARG A 116 -10.95 -7.16 -6.84
N ARG A 117 -9.77 -7.79 -6.71
CA ARG A 117 -8.69 -7.86 -7.70
C ARG A 117 -8.18 -6.49 -8.18
N LEU A 118 -8.15 -5.51 -7.30
CA LEU A 118 -7.78 -4.13 -7.65
C LEU A 118 -6.29 -4.01 -7.99
N VAL A 119 -5.41 -4.69 -7.26
CA VAL A 119 -3.96 -4.69 -7.57
C VAL A 119 -3.72 -5.35 -8.93
N ALA A 120 -4.34 -6.50 -9.17
CA ALA A 120 -4.23 -7.18 -10.45
C ALA A 120 -4.90 -6.43 -11.61
N ALA A 121 -5.88 -5.56 -11.35
CA ALA A 121 -6.44 -4.67 -12.36
C ALA A 121 -5.44 -3.56 -12.74
N ASP A 122 -4.74 -3.00 -11.76
CA ASP A 122 -3.76 -1.92 -11.98
C ASP A 122 -2.44 -2.43 -12.59
N CYS A 123 -2.00 -3.65 -12.26
CA CYS A 123 -0.78 -4.24 -12.80
C CYS A 123 -0.92 -5.75 -13.11
N PRO A 124 -1.70 -6.12 -14.13
CA PRO A 124 -2.04 -7.52 -14.44
C PRO A 124 -0.81 -8.40 -14.74
N ALA A 125 0.20 -7.85 -15.41
CA ALA A 125 1.42 -8.60 -15.73
C ALA A 125 2.22 -8.97 -14.45
N LEU A 126 2.26 -8.08 -13.47
CA LEU A 126 2.95 -8.32 -12.20
C LEU A 126 2.16 -9.30 -11.33
N ALA A 127 0.84 -9.16 -11.27
CA ALA A 127 -0.03 -10.09 -10.56
C ALA A 127 -0.06 -11.51 -11.17
N ALA A 128 0.14 -11.62 -12.49
CA ALA A 128 0.26 -12.92 -13.16
C ALA A 128 1.64 -13.55 -12.98
N SER A 129 2.67 -12.76 -12.66
CA SER A 129 4.00 -13.27 -12.40
C SER A 129 4.02 -13.99 -11.05
N ARG A 130 4.31 -15.29 -11.06
CA ARG A 130 4.60 -16.03 -9.83
C ARG A 130 5.90 -15.49 -9.27
N ALA A 131 5.82 -14.59 -8.30
CA ALA A 131 6.94 -14.35 -7.42
C ALA A 131 7.20 -15.68 -6.69
N VAL A 132 8.30 -16.34 -7.05
CA VAL A 132 8.70 -17.64 -6.51
C VAL A 132 8.84 -17.46 -4.99
N SER A 133 8.05 -18.25 -4.26
CA SER A 133 8.09 -18.33 -2.79
C SER A 133 9.37 -18.97 -2.30
#